data_AF-A0A383AMY2-F1
#
_entry.id   AF-A0A383AMY2-F1
#
_cell.length_a   1.000
_cell.length_b   1.000
_cell.length_c   1.000
_cell.angle_alpha   90.00
_cell.angle_beta   90.00
_cell.angle_gamma   90.00
#
_symmetry.space_group_name_H-M   'P 1'
#
loop_
_entity.id
_entity.type
_entity.pdbx_description
1 polymer ?
#
loop_
_entity_poly.entity_id
_entity_poly.type
_entity_poly.pdbx_seq_one_letter_code
_entity_poly.pdbx_strand_id
1 'polypeptide(L)' 'MIIPTATMLIVQALVVSWIVFTTPEPCPRKYRVIQEQGGMLASPVDIHRYCELDYGGKFVLKDEYKE' A
#
# COMPACT_ATOMS: atom_id res chain seq x y z
N MET A 1 -1.59 -18.97 -34.13
CA MET A 1 -0.56 -19.19 -33.08
C MET A 1 -1.03 -18.49 -31.80
N ILE A 2 -1.84 -19.19 -31.00
CA ILE A 2 -2.57 -18.63 -29.81
C ILE A 2 -1.89 -19.04 -28.49
N ILE A 3 -1.20 -20.19 -28.50
CA ILE A 3 -0.56 -20.76 -27.32
C ILE A 3 0.58 -19.88 -26.78
N PRO A 4 1.54 -19.36 -27.58
CA PRO A 4 2.61 -18.54 -27.02
C PRO A 4 2.17 -17.14 -26.59
N THR A 5 1.10 -16.60 -27.19
CA THR A 5 0.57 -15.29 -26.80
C THR A 5 -0.21 -15.36 -25.50
N ALA A 6 -1.00 -16.42 -25.28
CA ALA A 6 -1.70 -16.64 -24.01
C ALA A 6 -0.74 -16.88 -22.83
N THR A 7 0.34 -17.64 -23.02
CA THR A 7 1.33 -17.87 -21.96
C THR A 7 2.06 -16.59 -21.57
N MET A 8 2.43 -15.74 -22.54
CA MET A 8 3.04 -14.44 -22.27
C MET A 8 2.12 -13.49 -21.46
N LEU A 9 0.80 -13.54 -21.67
CA LEU A 9 -0.16 -12.75 -20.89
C LEU A 9 -0.27 -13.24 -19.45
N ILE A 10 -0.28 -14.56 -19.23
CA ILE A 10 -0.33 -15.16 -17.88
C ILE A 10 0.93 -14.79 -17.09
N VAL A 11 2.10 -14.89 -17.73
CA VAL A 11 3.36 -14.51 -17.08
C VAL A 11 3.36 -13.03 -16.70
N GLN A 12 2.88 -12.14 -17.56
CA GLN A 12 2.76 -10.72 -17.22
C GLN A 12 1.79 -10.47 -16.06
N ALA A 13 0.63 -11.12 -16.05
CA ALA A 13 -0.35 -10.98 -14.96
C ALA A 13 0.23 -11.41 -13.60
N LEU A 14 1.01 -12.51 -13.57
CA LEU A 14 1.68 -12.98 -12.36
C LEU A 14 2.72 -11.98 -11.86
N VAL A 15 3.55 -11.43 -12.75
CA VAL A 15 4.58 -10.46 -12.39
C VAL A 15 3.96 -9.17 -11.85
N VAL A 16 2.93 -8.64 -12.52
CA VAL A 16 2.24 -7.43 -12.06
C VAL A 16 1.55 -7.66 -10.72
N SER A 17 0.85 -8.79 -10.56
CA SER A 17 0.22 -9.15 -9.29
C SER A 17 1.23 -9.25 -8.16
N TRP A 18 2.42 -9.82 -8.41
CA TRP A 18 3.48 -9.91 -7.42
C TRP A 18 4.03 -8.55 -7.01
N ILE A 19 4.24 -7.65 -7.97
CA ILE A 19 4.73 -6.29 -7.70
C ILE A 19 3.72 -5.53 -6.84
N VAL A 20 2.44 -5.52 -7.22
CA VAL A 20 1.38 -4.85 -6.45
C VAL A 20 1.31 -5.38 -5.02
N PHE A 21 1.47 -6.69 -4.83
CA PHE A 21 1.43 -7.31 -3.51
C PHE A 21 2.69 -7.02 -2.65
N THR A 22 3.86 -6.84 -3.28
CA THR A 22 5.13 -6.61 -2.55
C THR A 22 5.47 -5.13 -2.33
N THR A 23 4.86 -4.24 -3.11
CA THR A 23 5.00 -2.79 -2.99
C THR A 23 3.65 -2.13 -2.75
N PRO A 24 3.01 -2.36 -1.59
CA PRO A 24 1.81 -1.65 -1.22
C PRO A 24 2.10 -0.14 -1.11
N GLU A 25 1.08 0.69 -1.34
CA GLU A 25 1.23 2.13 -1.25
C GLU A 25 1.66 2.57 0.17
N PRO A 26 2.77 3.33 0.30
CA PRO A 26 3.23 3.75 1.61
C PRO A 26 2.24 4.70 2.26
N CYS A 27 2.02 4.56 3.57
CA CYS A 27 1.14 5.47 4.30
C CYS A 27 1.65 6.93 4.16
N PRO A 28 0.82 7.87 3.68
CA PRO A 28 1.21 9.26 3.42
C PRO A 28 1.75 9.93 4.67
N ARG A 29 2.68 10.88 4.49
CA ARG A 29 3.27 11.64 5.61
C ARG A 29 2.21 12.34 6.48
N LYS A 30 1.08 12.76 5.89
CA LYS A 30 -0.04 13.38 6.60
C LYS A 30 -0.56 12.54 7.78
N TYR A 31 -0.58 11.22 7.63
CA TYR A 31 -1.07 10.27 8.62
C TYR A 31 0.05 9.66 9.47
N ARG A 32 1.27 10.18 9.36
CA ARG A 32 2.45 9.72 10.13
C ARG A 32 3.02 10.79 11.05
N VAL A 33 2.53 12.02 10.96
CA VAL A 33 3.02 13.16 11.73
C VAL A 33 1.91 13.76 12.57
N ILE A 34 2.28 14.28 13.75
CA ILE A 34 1.37 14.94 14.68
C ILE A 34 0.92 16.31 14.14
N GLN A 35 -0.24 16.79 14.60
CA GLN A 35 -0.77 18.12 14.23
C GLN A 35 0.24 19.25 14.47
N GLU A 36 1.01 19.20 15.55
CA GLU A 36 2.06 20.20 15.85
C GLU A 36 3.15 20.27 14.77
N GLN A 37 3.32 19.19 13.99
CA GLN A 37 4.29 19.09 12.90
C GLN A 37 3.63 19.17 11.51
N GLY A 38 2.37 19.63 11.44
CA GLY A 38 1.62 19.79 10.19
C GLY A 38 0.96 18.52 9.66
N GLY A 39 0.68 17.56 10.54
CA GLY A 39 -0.03 16.31 10.20
C GLY A 39 -1.47 16.25 10.69
N MET A 40 -2.11 15.08 10.52
CA MET A 40 -3.47 14.82 11.01
C MET A 40 -3.52 14.05 12.33
N LEU A 41 -2.41 13.49 12.81
CA LEU A 41 -2.42 12.70 14.04
C LEU A 41 -2.56 13.58 15.28
N ALA A 42 -3.47 13.20 16.18
CA ALA A 42 -3.56 13.82 17.51
C ALA A 42 -2.43 13.36 18.45
N SER A 43 -1.97 12.12 18.27
CA SER A 43 -0.88 11.50 19.02
C SER A 43 -0.08 10.57 18.10
N PRO A 44 1.24 10.38 18.29
CA PRO A 44 2.05 9.48 17.46
C PRO A 44 1.58 8.01 17.52
N VAL A 45 0.84 7.63 18.56
CA VAL A 45 0.28 6.26 18.73
C VAL A 45 -0.96 6.04 17.84
N ASP A 46 -1.63 7.11 17.38
CA ASP A 46 -2.83 7.03 16.54
C ASP A 46 -2.55 6.62 15.08
N ILE A 47 -1.27 6.35 14.71
CA ILE A 47 -0.91 5.86 13.37
C ILE A 47 -1.73 4.63 12.96
N HIS A 48 -2.01 3.73 13.91
CA HIS A 48 -2.78 2.51 13.66
C HIS A 48 -4.26 2.76 13.28
N ARG A 49 -4.80 3.95 13.53
CA ARG A 49 -6.17 4.30 13.08
C ARG A 49 -6.25 4.46 11.57
N TYR A 50 -5.19 4.98 10.96
CA TYR A 50 -5.16 5.37 9.55
C TYR A 50 -4.27 4.45 8.70
N CYS A 51 -3.24 3.84 9.29
CA CYS A 51 -2.34 2.94 8.61
C CYS A 51 -2.45 1.51 9.17
N GLU A 52 -2.52 0.52 8.28
CA GLU A 52 -2.37 -0.89 8.60
C GLU A 52 -0.94 -1.36 8.41
N LEU A 53 -0.55 -2.36 9.20
CA LEU A 53 0.75 -3.00 9.08
C LEU A 53 0.62 -4.14 8.09
N ASP A 54 1.18 -3.98 6.90
CA ASP A 54 1.12 -5.01 5.88
C ASP A 54 2.08 -6.17 6.21
N TYR A 55 1.87 -7.34 5.61
CA TYR A 55 2.67 -8.55 5.82
C TYR A 55 4.18 -8.34 5.58
N GLY A 56 4.56 -7.30 4.82
CA GLY A 56 5.94 -6.86 4.61
C GLY A 56 6.51 -5.91 5.68
N GLY A 57 5.82 -5.68 6.81
CA GLY A 57 6.27 -4.79 7.89
C GLY A 57 6.22 -3.31 7.55
N LYS A 58 5.51 -2.93 6.48
CA LYS A 58 5.33 -1.53 6.04
C LYS A 58 3.97 -1.03 6.50
N PHE A 59 3.92 0.24 6.92
CA PHE A 59 2.66 0.93 7.17
C PHE A 59 2.04 1.36 5.85
N VAL A 60 0.87 0.82 5.56
CA VAL A 60 0.07 1.05 4.35
C VAL A 60 -1.18 1.81 4.76
N LEU A 61 -1.66 2.75 3.95
CA LEU A 61 -2.92 3.44 4.26
C LEU A 61 -4.08 2.44 4.19
N LYS A 62 -4.95 2.43 5.19
CA LYS A 62 -6.18 1.63 5.17
C LYS A 62 -7.02 2.01 3.96
N ASP A 63 -7.62 1.01 3.31
CA ASP A 63 -8.45 1.23 2.12
C ASP A 63 -9.69 2.11 2.42
N GLU A 64 -10.13 2.20 3.68
CA GLU A 64 -11.19 3.12 4.15
C GLU A 64 -10.86 4.62 3.93
N TYR A 65 -9.58 4.96 3.77
CA TYR A 65 -9.10 6.34 3.59
C TYR A 65 -8.44 6.56 2.22
N LYS A 66 -8.42 5.55 1.35
CA LYS A 66 -8.12 5.73 -0.08
C LYS A 66 -9.38 6.27 -0.75
N GLU A 67 -9.37 7.57 -1.03
CA GLU A 67 -10.42 8.26 -1.80
C GLU A 67 -10.37 7.86 -3.29
#